data_AF-A0A6A4LKM7-F1
#
_entry.id   AF-A0A6A4LKM7-F1
#
_cell.length_a   1.000
_cell.length_b   1.000
_cell.length_c   1.000
_cell.angle_alpha   90.00
_cell.angle_beta   90.00
_cell.angle_gamma   90.00
#
_symmetry.space_group_name_H-M   'P 1'
#
loop_
_entity.id
_entity.type
_entity.pdbx_description
1 polymer ?
#
loop_
_entity_poly.entity_id
_entity_poly.type
_entity_poly.pdbx_seq_one_letter_code
_entity_poly.pdbx_strand_id
1 'polypeptide(L)'
;MESPVRSNVIIVGAGISGISAAKVLAENGVDDILILEASDRIGGRIRKEEFGGVSVELGAGWIAGVGGKECNPVWELARSSGLRTCFSDYSNARYNIYDRSGKIFPSGIAADSYKKAVDSAMEKLKKEEVNNHDADLLKLSEPPSTPKTPIELAIDFILHDFEMAEVEPISTYVDFGEREFLVADERGYEHLLHKMAETFLLTSEGKIMDNRLKLNKVTKKSFYLPKTKTKKSFCRFCICIS
;
A
#
# COMPACT_ATOMS: atom_id res chain seq x y z
N MET A 1 9.61 -20.26 34.38
CA MET A 1 8.73 -19.12 33.99
C MET A 1 9.64 -18.04 33.45
N GLU A 2 9.51 -17.70 32.17
CA GLU A 2 10.26 -16.56 31.59
C GLU A 2 9.83 -15.26 32.30
N SER A 3 10.81 -14.48 32.73
CA SER A 3 10.56 -13.15 33.30
C SER A 3 9.96 -12.23 32.22
N PRO A 4 8.95 -11.41 32.55
CA PRO A 4 8.34 -10.50 31.59
C PRO A 4 9.37 -9.54 31.01
N VAL A 5 9.49 -9.51 29.69
CA VAL A 5 10.36 -8.58 28.95
C VAL A 5 9.86 -7.16 29.23
N ARG A 6 10.76 -6.31 29.71
CA ARG A 6 10.44 -4.93 30.07
C ARG A 6 11.07 -4.00 29.04
N SER A 7 10.23 -3.30 28.30
CA SER A 7 10.66 -2.29 27.33
C SER A 7 9.85 -1.01 27.48
N ASN A 8 10.47 0.12 27.13
CA ASN A 8 9.80 1.42 27.12
C ASN A 8 8.75 1.48 26.02
N VAL A 9 9.07 1.00 24.82
CA VAL A 9 8.14 0.99 23.69
C VAL A 9 7.99 -0.43 23.15
N ILE A 10 6.75 -0.88 22.98
CA ILE A 10 6.43 -2.11 22.26
C ILE A 10 5.74 -1.73 20.95
N ILE A 11 6.25 -2.24 19.84
CA ILE A 11 5.65 -2.10 18.51
C ILE A 11 5.05 -3.46 18.14
N VAL A 12 3.77 -3.47 17.78
CA VAL A 12 3.05 -4.67 17.37
C VAL A 12 2.91 -4.67 15.86
N GLY A 13 3.57 -5.63 15.22
CA GLY A 13 3.71 -5.78 13.77
C GLY A 13 5.07 -5.27 13.26
N ALA A 14 5.74 -6.09 12.46
CA ALA A 14 6.96 -5.75 11.73
C ALA A 14 6.69 -5.58 10.22
N GLY A 15 5.53 -5.01 9.89
CA GLY A 15 5.25 -4.48 8.55
C GLY A 15 5.96 -3.14 8.30
N ILE A 16 5.72 -2.51 7.14
CA ILE A 16 6.40 -1.27 6.73
C ILE A 16 6.24 -0.14 7.74
N SER A 17 5.03 0.03 8.28
CA SER A 17 4.75 1.07 9.26
C SER A 17 5.40 0.78 10.62
N GLY A 18 5.41 -0.48 11.07
CA GLY A 18 6.06 -0.91 12.31
C GLY A 18 7.57 -0.71 12.28
N ILE A 19 8.22 -1.13 11.19
CA ILE A 19 9.66 -0.94 10.98
C ILE A 19 10.00 0.55 10.84
N SER A 20 9.19 1.32 10.10
CA SER A 20 9.38 2.77 9.96
C SER A 20 9.25 3.50 11.30
N ALA A 21 8.22 3.17 12.10
CA ALA A 21 8.05 3.73 13.44
C ALA A 21 9.23 3.39 14.36
N ALA A 22 9.71 2.15 14.32
CA ALA A 22 10.88 1.72 15.08
C ALA A 22 12.15 2.49 14.69
N LYS A 23 12.36 2.68 13.38
CA LYS A 23 13.46 3.47 12.83
C LYS A 23 13.41 4.90 13.35
N VAL A 24 12.26 5.57 13.22
CA VAL A 24 12.09 6.97 13.67
C VAL A 24 12.36 7.10 15.17
N LEU A 25 11.86 6.17 15.99
CA LEU A 25 12.13 6.16 17.43
C LEU A 25 13.61 6.00 17.75
N ALA A 26 14.30 5.06 17.08
CA ALA A 26 15.72 4.83 17.25
C ALA A 26 16.55 6.07 16.83
N GLU A 27 16.21 6.71 15.70
CA GLU A 27 16.87 7.96 15.25
C GLU A 27 16.68 9.13 16.23
N ASN A 28 15.62 9.09 17.04
CA ASN A 28 15.35 10.06 18.10
C ASN A 28 15.86 9.61 19.49
N GLY A 29 16.74 8.60 19.54
CA GLY A 29 17.41 8.15 20.77
C GLY A 29 16.56 7.28 21.69
N VAL A 30 15.46 6.71 21.19
CA VAL A 30 14.64 5.74 21.93
C VAL A 30 15.10 4.33 21.56
N ASP A 31 16.06 3.78 22.32
CA ASP A 31 16.68 2.49 21.96
C ASP A 31 15.98 1.26 22.57
N ASP A 32 15.27 1.45 23.69
CA ASP A 32 14.54 0.41 24.41
C ASP A 32 13.16 0.12 23.77
N ILE A 33 13.24 -0.42 22.55
CA ILE A 33 12.13 -0.83 21.69
C ILE A 33 12.07 -2.35 21.64
N LEU A 34 10.86 -2.91 21.71
CA LEU A 34 10.57 -4.31 21.42
C LEU A 34 9.55 -4.40 20.28
N ILE A 35 9.91 -5.05 19.19
CA ILE A 35 9.05 -5.28 18.02
C ILE A 35 8.54 -6.73 18.08
N LEU A 36 7.23 -6.89 18.10
CA LEU A 36 6.56 -8.20 18.14
C LEU A 36 5.85 -8.43 16.81
N GLU A 37 6.27 -9.46 16.09
CA GLU A 37 5.70 -9.83 14.79
C GLU A 37 5.00 -11.19 14.88
N ALA A 38 3.78 -11.26 14.35
CA ALA A 38 2.97 -12.45 14.42
C ALA A 38 3.51 -13.60 13.56
N SER A 39 4.06 -13.27 12.38
CA SER A 39 4.64 -14.22 11.45
C SER A 39 6.12 -14.51 11.73
N ASP A 40 6.69 -15.38 10.92
CA ASP A 40 8.09 -15.81 10.95
C ASP A 40 9.02 -14.89 10.14
N ARG A 41 8.51 -13.76 9.62
CA ARG A 41 9.28 -12.78 8.84
C ARG A 41 8.75 -11.37 9.08
N ILE A 42 9.57 -10.39 8.74
CA ILE A 42 9.12 -8.99 8.62
C ILE A 42 8.44 -8.78 7.26
N GLY A 43 7.86 -7.61 7.02
CA GLY A 43 7.31 -7.23 5.71
C GLY A 43 5.80 -7.05 5.71
N GLY A 44 5.08 -7.89 6.44
CA GLY A 44 3.62 -7.86 6.52
C GLY A 44 2.99 -8.10 5.14
N ARG A 45 2.33 -7.06 4.60
CA ARG A 45 1.66 -7.07 3.28
C ARG A 45 2.62 -6.86 2.10
N ILE A 46 3.88 -6.51 2.35
CA ILE A 46 4.93 -6.54 1.34
C ILE A 46 5.60 -7.91 1.48
N ARG A 47 5.33 -8.80 0.52
CA ARG A 47 5.75 -10.20 0.56
C ARG A 47 5.94 -10.70 -0.85
N LYS A 48 7.09 -11.33 -1.09
CA LYS A 48 7.33 -12.11 -2.30
C LYS A 48 7.16 -13.61 -2.06
N GLU A 49 7.04 -14.36 -3.13
CA GLU A 49 7.06 -15.83 -3.16
C GLU A 49 7.75 -16.32 -4.45
N GLU A 50 8.28 -17.53 -4.44
CA GLU A 50 8.77 -18.18 -5.65
C GLU A 50 7.60 -18.80 -6.43
N PHE A 51 7.46 -18.44 -7.69
CA PHE A 51 6.47 -19.01 -8.59
C PHE A 51 7.04 -19.20 -9.99
N GLY A 52 7.04 -20.44 -10.49
CA GLY A 52 7.56 -20.74 -11.83
C GLY A 52 9.05 -20.44 -12.02
N GLY A 53 9.85 -20.50 -10.94
CA GLY A 53 11.29 -20.21 -10.97
C GLY A 53 11.66 -18.73 -10.97
N VAL A 54 10.70 -17.84 -10.72
CA VAL A 54 10.92 -16.39 -10.54
C VAL A 54 10.30 -15.92 -9.23
N SER A 55 10.83 -14.83 -8.68
CA SER A 55 10.22 -14.15 -7.54
C SER A 55 9.04 -13.27 -7.98
N VAL A 56 7.88 -13.44 -7.35
CA VAL A 56 6.68 -12.62 -7.59
C VAL A 56 6.17 -12.00 -6.29
N GLU A 57 5.55 -10.81 -6.38
CA GLU A 57 4.92 -10.17 -5.23
C GLU A 57 3.52 -10.76 -4.98
N LEU A 58 3.24 -11.17 -3.74
CA LEU A 58 1.91 -11.64 -3.30
C LEU A 58 1.02 -10.52 -2.75
N GLY A 59 1.62 -9.36 -2.44
CA GLY A 59 0.92 -8.21 -1.86
C GLY A 59 1.20 -6.96 -2.67
N ALA A 60 1.74 -5.92 -2.02
CA ALA A 60 2.13 -4.71 -2.73
C ALA A 60 3.10 -5.04 -3.87
N GLY A 61 2.74 -4.67 -5.10
CA GLY A 61 3.58 -4.87 -6.29
C GLY A 61 3.99 -3.58 -6.99
N TRP A 62 3.34 -2.46 -6.68
CA TRP A 62 3.57 -1.18 -7.35
C TRP A 62 4.06 -0.10 -6.40
N ILE A 63 4.85 0.82 -6.95
CA ILE A 63 5.06 2.15 -6.41
C ILE A 63 4.13 3.08 -7.18
N ALA A 64 2.96 3.35 -6.61
CA ALA A 64 2.00 4.33 -7.11
C ALA A 64 2.43 5.74 -6.70
N GLY A 65 2.25 6.73 -7.57
CA GLY A 65 2.62 8.10 -7.26
C GLY A 65 4.07 8.45 -7.64
N VAL A 66 4.36 8.76 -8.90
CA VAL A 66 5.72 9.18 -9.33
C VAL A 66 5.71 10.31 -10.36
N GLY A 67 6.49 11.37 -10.10
CA GLY A 67 6.66 12.51 -11.01
C GLY A 67 5.71 13.68 -10.81
N GLY A 68 5.06 13.75 -9.65
CA GLY A 68 4.19 14.85 -9.24
C GLY A 68 4.96 16.01 -8.61
N LYS A 69 4.23 16.80 -7.82
CA LYS A 69 4.74 18.01 -7.17
C LYS A 69 5.70 17.67 -6.03
N GLU A 70 5.37 16.61 -5.30
CA GLU A 70 6.17 16.09 -4.21
C GLU A 70 6.90 14.81 -4.63
N CYS A 71 8.05 14.57 -4.03
CA CYS A 71 8.77 13.33 -4.27
C CYS A 71 8.20 12.22 -3.37
N ASN A 72 7.82 11.10 -3.98
CA ASN A 72 7.38 9.93 -3.23
C ASN A 72 8.57 9.31 -2.46
N PRO A 73 8.54 9.26 -1.13
CA PRO A 73 9.65 8.75 -0.34
C PRO A 73 9.94 7.26 -0.63
N VAL A 74 8.92 6.48 -0.99
CA VAL A 74 9.09 5.06 -1.35
C VAL A 74 9.81 4.93 -2.69
N TRP A 75 9.55 5.83 -3.64
CA TRP A 75 10.26 5.88 -4.91
C TRP A 75 11.75 6.21 -4.72
N GLU A 76 12.07 7.17 -3.84
CA GLU A 76 13.46 7.51 -3.51
C GLU A 76 14.20 6.33 -2.86
N LEU A 77 13.55 5.63 -1.93
CA LEU A 77 14.11 4.42 -1.32
C LEU A 77 14.35 3.32 -2.36
N ALA A 78 13.41 3.11 -3.28
CA ALA A 78 13.55 2.12 -4.35
C ALA A 78 14.72 2.44 -5.27
N ARG A 79 14.87 3.71 -5.66
CA ARG A 79 15.98 4.19 -6.50
C ARG A 79 17.33 4.08 -5.80
N SER A 80 17.43 4.52 -4.55
CA SER A 80 18.67 4.47 -3.77
C SER A 80 19.10 3.03 -3.44
N SER A 81 18.16 2.10 -3.29
CA SER A 81 18.43 0.67 -3.11
C SER A 81 18.72 -0.09 -4.41
N GLY A 82 18.67 0.60 -5.55
CA GLY A 82 18.86 0.01 -6.87
C GLY A 82 17.83 -1.06 -7.21
N LEU A 83 16.59 -0.93 -6.71
CA LEU A 83 15.52 -1.89 -6.96
C LEU A 83 15.09 -1.82 -8.43
N ARG A 84 14.97 -2.97 -9.09
CA ARG A 84 14.47 -3.05 -10.47
C ARG A 84 12.97 -2.76 -10.49
N THR A 85 12.60 -1.76 -11.28
CA THR A 85 11.20 -1.37 -11.48
C THR A 85 10.89 -1.20 -12.97
N CYS A 86 9.63 -1.35 -13.34
CA CYS A 86 9.12 -1.21 -14.70
C CYS A 86 7.96 -0.22 -14.72
N PHE A 87 8.00 0.77 -15.59
CA PHE A 87 6.89 1.70 -15.76
C PHE A 87 5.67 0.97 -16.33
N SER A 88 4.50 1.17 -15.72
CA SER A 88 3.24 0.62 -16.20
C SER A 88 2.59 1.59 -17.17
N ASP A 89 2.65 1.27 -18.47
CA ASP A 89 2.01 2.06 -19.52
C ASP A 89 0.63 1.48 -19.87
N TYR A 90 -0.43 2.14 -19.38
CA TYR A 90 -1.82 1.76 -19.63
C TYR A 90 -2.43 2.38 -20.89
N SER A 91 -1.66 3.13 -21.70
CA SER A 91 -2.18 3.83 -22.90
C SER A 91 -2.85 2.91 -23.91
N ASN A 92 -2.43 1.63 -23.94
CA ASN A 92 -2.95 0.60 -24.82
C ASN A 92 -4.01 -0.32 -24.16
N ALA A 93 -4.29 -0.17 -22.86
CA ALA A 93 -5.19 -1.09 -22.12
C ALA A 93 -6.60 -1.15 -22.76
N ARG A 94 -7.14 0.01 -23.14
CA ARG A 94 -8.44 0.15 -23.82
C ARG A 94 -8.55 -0.59 -25.16
N TYR A 95 -7.44 -0.98 -25.79
CA TYR A 95 -7.44 -1.70 -27.06
C TYR A 95 -7.20 -3.21 -26.90
N ASN A 96 -6.93 -3.68 -25.68
CA ASN A 96 -6.63 -5.08 -25.37
C ASN A 96 -7.75 -5.75 -24.55
N ILE A 97 -9.01 -5.47 -24.91
CA ILE A 97 -10.17 -6.08 -24.27
C ILE A 97 -10.63 -7.26 -25.13
N TYR A 98 -10.72 -8.44 -24.50
CA TYR A 98 -11.12 -9.68 -25.15
C TYR A 98 -12.55 -10.05 -24.78
N ASP A 99 -13.30 -10.56 -25.75
CA ASP A 99 -14.60 -11.18 -25.49
C ASP A 99 -14.45 -12.60 -24.91
N ARG A 100 -15.58 -13.21 -24.53
CA ARG A 100 -15.60 -14.56 -23.95
C ARG A 100 -15.12 -15.66 -24.90
N SER A 101 -15.01 -15.38 -26.20
CA SER A 101 -14.46 -16.31 -27.19
C SER A 101 -12.94 -16.15 -27.37
N GLY A 102 -12.32 -15.18 -26.69
CA GLY A 102 -10.90 -14.87 -26.82
C GLY A 102 -10.58 -13.97 -28.01
N LYS A 103 -11.57 -13.28 -28.59
CA LYS A 103 -11.36 -12.31 -29.68
C LYS A 103 -11.29 -10.89 -29.13
N ILE A 104 -10.35 -10.10 -29.63
CA ILE A 104 -10.23 -8.68 -29.28
C ILE A 104 -11.44 -7.90 -29.83
N PHE A 105 -12.04 -7.04 -29.00
CA PHE A 105 -13.08 -6.13 -29.44
C PHE A 105 -12.55 -5.15 -30.52
N PRO A 106 -13.34 -4.81 -31.55
CA PRO A 106 -12.93 -3.81 -32.53
C PRO A 106 -12.52 -2.50 -31.84
N SER A 107 -11.37 -1.94 -32.23
CA SER A 107 -10.75 -0.79 -31.56
C SER A 107 -11.66 0.43 -31.45
N GLY A 108 -12.50 0.69 -32.47
CA GLY A 108 -13.49 1.76 -32.44
C GLY A 108 -14.52 1.57 -31.34
N ILE A 109 -15.10 0.36 -31.24
CA ILE A 109 -16.09 0.02 -30.21
C ILE A 109 -15.48 0.14 -28.82
N ALA A 110 -14.27 -0.38 -28.62
CA ALA A 110 -13.60 -0.33 -27.33
C ALA A 110 -13.23 1.11 -26.93
N ALA A 111 -12.70 1.92 -27.87
CA ALA A 111 -12.37 3.31 -27.62
C ALA A 111 -13.61 4.17 -27.30
N ASP A 112 -14.70 4.00 -28.05
CA ASP A 112 -15.96 4.72 -27.82
C ASP A 112 -16.57 4.33 -26.47
N SER A 113 -16.56 3.03 -26.13
CA SER A 113 -17.05 2.54 -24.84
C SER A 113 -16.23 3.09 -23.68
N TYR A 114 -14.90 3.13 -23.83
CA TYR A 114 -13.99 3.65 -22.81
C TYR A 114 -14.20 5.15 -22.61
N LYS A 115 -14.27 5.91 -23.70
CA LYS A 115 -14.53 7.35 -23.66
C LYS A 115 -15.87 7.64 -22.96
N LYS A 116 -16.93 6.92 -23.31
CA LYS A 116 -18.24 7.05 -22.68
C LYS A 116 -18.17 6.80 -21.17
N ALA A 117 -17.42 5.80 -20.72
CA ALA A 117 -17.25 5.51 -19.30
C ALA A 117 -16.52 6.63 -18.55
N VAL A 118 -15.42 7.14 -19.12
CA VAL A 118 -14.66 8.27 -18.56
C VAL A 118 -15.51 9.54 -18.51
N ASP A 119 -16.17 9.90 -19.61
CA ASP A 119 -17.05 11.08 -19.68
C ASP A 119 -18.17 10.98 -18.62
N SER A 120 -18.75 9.79 -18.45
CA SER A 120 -19.76 9.55 -17.41
C SER A 120 -19.21 9.68 -15.98
N ALA A 121 -17.97 9.24 -15.72
CA ALA A 121 -17.34 9.36 -14.41
C ALA A 121 -17.02 10.83 -14.07
N MET A 122 -16.48 11.58 -15.06
CA MET A 122 -16.22 13.01 -14.90
C MET A 122 -17.50 13.81 -14.61
N GLU A 123 -18.60 13.49 -15.28
CA GLU A 123 -19.90 14.14 -15.02
C GLU A 123 -20.46 13.80 -13.62
N LYS A 124 -20.16 12.63 -13.05
CA LYS A 124 -20.52 12.31 -11.66
C LYS A 124 -19.74 13.16 -10.67
N LEU A 125 -18.41 13.23 -10.83
CA LEU A 125 -17.53 14.03 -9.96
C LEU A 125 -17.96 15.50 -9.95
N LYS A 126 -18.23 16.09 -11.11
CA LYS A 126 -18.73 17.47 -11.20
C LYS A 126 -20.05 17.67 -10.44
N LYS A 127 -20.98 16.70 -10.50
CA LYS A 127 -22.26 16.79 -9.78
C LYS A 127 -22.08 16.65 -8.27
N GLU A 128 -21.15 15.81 -7.83
CA GLU A 128 -20.82 15.63 -6.42
C GLU A 128 -20.13 16.87 -5.83
N GLU A 129 -19.22 17.51 -6.58
CA GLU A 129 -18.61 18.80 -6.21
C GLU A 129 -19.64 19.93 -6.08
N VAL A 130 -20.64 19.98 -6.98
CA VAL A 130 -21.72 20.98 -6.94
C VAL A 130 -22.68 20.73 -5.76
N ASN A 131 -23.02 19.46 -5.47
CA ASN A 131 -23.92 19.11 -4.36
C ASN A 131 -23.29 19.35 -2.97
N ASN A 132 -21.97 19.39 -2.86
CA ASN A 132 -21.28 19.77 -1.61
C ASN A 132 -21.26 21.28 -1.35
N HIS A 133 -21.63 22.10 -2.34
CA HIS A 133 -21.62 23.56 -2.22
C HIS A 133 -22.99 24.24 -2.27
N ASP A 134 -24.05 23.60 -2.77
CA ASP A 134 -25.42 24.11 -2.67
C ASP A 134 -26.42 22.99 -2.40
N ALA A 135 -27.04 23.04 -1.23
CA ALA A 135 -28.30 22.33 -1.00
C ALA A 135 -29.40 23.07 -1.77
N ASP A 136 -29.99 22.39 -2.74
CA ASP A 136 -31.13 22.79 -3.58
C ASP A 136 -30.73 23.38 -4.95
N LEU A 137 -30.79 22.56 -6.00
CA LEU A 137 -31.71 22.76 -7.14
C LEU A 137 -31.43 21.79 -8.31
N LEU A 138 -32.53 21.21 -8.81
CA LEU A 138 -32.77 20.62 -10.15
C LEU A 138 -32.32 19.17 -10.43
N LYS A 139 -33.30 18.28 -10.21
CA LYS A 139 -33.58 17.11 -11.05
C LYS A 139 -33.62 17.50 -12.53
N LEU A 140 -32.75 16.92 -13.35
CA LEU A 140 -32.99 16.39 -14.71
C LEU A 140 -31.65 16.02 -15.36
N SER A 141 -31.16 14.82 -15.05
CA SER A 141 -30.29 14.08 -15.97
C SER A 141 -30.51 12.60 -15.71
N GLU A 142 -30.55 11.80 -16.77
CA GLU A 142 -30.71 10.34 -16.67
C GLU A 142 -29.69 9.78 -15.66
N PRO A 143 -30.07 8.79 -14.83
CA PRO A 143 -29.10 8.14 -13.97
C PRO A 143 -27.95 7.64 -14.84
N PRO A 144 -26.69 7.90 -14.46
CA PRO A 144 -25.54 7.47 -15.25
C PRO A 144 -25.69 5.97 -15.54
N SER A 145 -25.59 5.60 -16.81
CA SER A 145 -25.90 4.23 -17.23
C SER A 145 -25.00 3.27 -16.47
N THR A 146 -25.57 2.45 -15.61
CA THR A 146 -24.86 1.34 -14.98
C THR A 146 -24.26 0.47 -16.09
N PRO A 147 -22.99 0.05 -15.97
CA PRO A 147 -22.38 -0.89 -16.91
C PRO A 147 -23.25 -2.15 -17.05
N LYS A 148 -23.66 -2.51 -18.26
CA LYS A 148 -24.56 -3.66 -18.50
C LYS A 148 -23.96 -4.70 -19.44
N THR A 149 -23.16 -4.25 -20.40
CA THR A 149 -22.52 -5.15 -21.35
C THR A 149 -21.19 -5.69 -20.81
N PRO A 150 -20.70 -6.86 -21.28
CA PRO A 150 -19.41 -7.39 -20.85
C PRO A 150 -18.24 -6.43 -21.04
N ILE A 151 -18.25 -5.64 -22.11
CA ILE A 151 -17.20 -4.64 -22.38
C ILE A 151 -17.30 -3.45 -21.42
N GLU A 152 -18.51 -2.96 -21.13
CA GLU A 152 -18.70 -1.88 -20.16
C GLU A 152 -18.29 -2.33 -18.75
N LEU A 153 -18.63 -3.56 -18.35
CA LEU A 153 -18.21 -4.12 -17.06
C LEU A 153 -16.69 -4.29 -16.97
N ALA A 154 -16.02 -4.73 -18.04
CA ALA A 154 -14.57 -4.83 -18.08
C ALA A 154 -13.90 -3.45 -17.98
N ILE A 155 -14.44 -2.44 -18.66
CA ILE A 155 -13.95 -1.06 -18.62
C ILE A 155 -14.16 -0.45 -17.24
N ASP A 156 -15.34 -0.66 -16.64
CA ASP A 156 -15.65 -0.18 -15.30
C ASP A 156 -14.69 -0.77 -14.26
N PHE A 157 -14.41 -2.07 -14.37
CA PHE A 157 -13.41 -2.73 -13.54
C PHE A 157 -12.01 -2.12 -13.72
N ILE A 158 -11.58 -1.85 -14.97
CA ILE A 158 -10.27 -1.24 -15.25
C ILE A 158 -10.17 0.18 -14.66
N LEU A 159 -11.24 0.97 -14.78
CA LEU A 159 -11.24 2.38 -14.37
C LEU A 159 -11.42 2.57 -12.86
N HIS A 160 -12.11 1.65 -12.20
CA HIS A 160 -12.46 1.76 -10.79
C HIS A 160 -11.86 0.59 -10.02
N ASP A 161 -12.48 -0.60 -10.09
CA ASP A 161 -12.20 -1.75 -9.20
C ASP A 161 -10.73 -2.20 -9.18
N PHE A 162 -10.00 -2.04 -10.29
CA PHE A 162 -8.59 -2.43 -10.38
C PHE A 162 -7.72 -1.62 -9.42
N GLU A 163 -8.02 -0.34 -9.28
CA GLU A 163 -7.28 0.58 -8.40
C GLU A 163 -7.98 0.71 -7.04
N MET A 164 -9.31 0.92 -7.03
CA MET A 164 -10.11 1.19 -5.84
C MET A 164 -11.57 0.72 -5.98
N ALA A 165 -12.22 0.44 -4.85
CA ALA A 165 -13.67 0.23 -4.80
C ALA A 165 -14.51 1.54 -4.84
N GLU A 166 -13.88 2.73 -4.83
CA GLU A 166 -14.53 4.05 -4.77
C GLU A 166 -13.80 5.11 -5.64
N VAL A 167 -14.51 6.16 -6.08
CA VAL A 167 -14.18 7.03 -7.25
C VAL A 167 -13.45 8.35 -6.89
N GLU A 168 -13.01 8.54 -5.64
CA GLU A 168 -12.41 9.83 -5.22
C GLU A 168 -10.96 10.01 -5.71
N PRO A 169 -10.53 11.26 -6.04
CA PRO A 169 -9.15 11.54 -6.40
C PRO A 169 -8.22 11.23 -5.21
N ILE A 170 -7.35 10.25 -5.39
CA ILE A 170 -6.45 9.77 -4.35
C ILE A 170 -5.33 10.80 -4.17
N SER A 171 -5.12 11.29 -2.94
CA SER A 171 -4.06 12.23 -2.61
C SER A 171 -2.68 11.79 -3.11
N THR A 172 -2.43 10.48 -3.13
CA THR A 172 -1.21 9.87 -3.69
C THR A 172 -0.92 10.34 -5.12
N TYR A 173 -1.90 10.35 -6.01
CA TYR A 173 -1.69 10.75 -7.41
C TYR A 173 -1.63 12.27 -7.57
N VAL A 174 -2.41 13.00 -6.75
CA VAL A 174 -2.42 14.47 -6.75
C VAL A 174 -1.05 15.03 -6.32
N ASP A 175 -0.47 14.45 -5.29
CA ASP A 175 0.76 14.96 -4.68
C ASP A 175 2.00 14.39 -5.38
N PHE A 176 2.04 13.07 -5.57
CA PHE A 176 3.23 12.36 -6.05
C PHE A 176 3.22 12.04 -7.56
N GLY A 177 2.10 12.26 -8.26
CA GLY A 177 1.98 12.16 -9.72
C GLY A 177 1.38 10.85 -10.23
N GLU A 178 0.96 10.80 -11.48
CA GLU A 178 0.13 9.71 -12.02
C GLU A 178 0.89 8.46 -12.47
N ARG A 179 2.23 8.47 -12.46
CA ARG A 179 3.00 7.31 -12.95
C ARG A 179 3.11 6.26 -11.87
N GLU A 180 3.01 5.02 -12.31
CA GLU A 180 3.19 3.85 -11.47
C GLU A 180 4.31 2.95 -11.99
N PHE A 181 5.00 2.32 -11.06
CA PHE A 181 6.11 1.43 -11.38
C PHE A 181 5.92 0.08 -10.69
N LEU A 182 5.79 -0.99 -11.49
CA LEU A 182 5.82 -2.36 -11.02
C LEU A 182 7.21 -2.69 -10.49
N VAL A 183 7.30 -3.24 -9.28
CA VAL A 183 8.54 -3.80 -8.73
C VAL A 183 8.75 -5.19 -9.33
N ALA A 184 9.87 -5.36 -10.02
CA ALA A 184 10.20 -6.59 -10.73
C ALA A 184 11.66 -6.97 -10.44
N ASP A 185 11.97 -7.21 -9.17
CA ASP A 185 13.31 -7.51 -8.68
C ASP A 185 13.31 -8.85 -7.94
N GLU A 186 14.30 -9.71 -8.20
CA GLU A 186 14.41 -11.02 -7.52
C GLU A 186 14.61 -10.89 -6.00
N ARG A 187 15.11 -9.74 -5.53
CA ARG A 187 15.18 -9.43 -4.09
C ARG A 187 13.80 -9.20 -3.48
N GLY A 188 12.80 -8.85 -4.29
CA GLY A 188 11.44 -8.50 -3.90
C GLY A 188 11.32 -7.08 -3.35
N TYR A 189 10.11 -6.56 -3.31
CA TYR A 189 9.79 -5.22 -2.81
C TYR A 189 10.07 -5.11 -1.30
N GLU A 190 9.94 -6.22 -0.57
CA GLU A 190 10.31 -6.33 0.85
C GLU A 190 11.79 -6.00 1.10
N HIS A 191 12.65 -6.02 0.06
CA HIS A 191 14.05 -5.60 0.16
C HIS A 191 14.21 -4.20 0.77
N LEU A 192 13.31 -3.25 0.45
CA LEU A 192 13.38 -1.89 1.01
C LEU A 192 13.18 -1.90 2.53
N LEU A 193 12.32 -2.80 3.00
CA LEU A 193 12.00 -2.94 4.42
C LEU A 193 13.16 -3.59 5.17
N HIS A 194 13.83 -4.58 4.56
CA HIS A 194 15.07 -5.13 5.08
C HIS A 194 16.19 -4.08 5.14
N LYS A 195 16.35 -3.26 4.09
CA LYS A 195 17.31 -2.15 4.07
C LYS A 195 17.02 -1.11 5.13
N MET A 196 15.75 -0.79 5.36
CA MET A 196 15.34 0.11 6.43
C MET A 196 15.66 -0.48 7.81
N ALA A 197 15.41 -1.78 8.02
CA ALA A 197 15.73 -2.46 9.27
C ALA A 197 17.24 -2.48 9.57
N GLU A 198 18.09 -2.66 8.55
CA GLU A 198 19.56 -2.64 8.68
C GLU A 198 20.11 -1.34 9.26
N THR A 199 19.40 -0.21 9.16
CA THR A 199 19.90 1.08 9.65
C THR A 199 19.85 1.21 11.17
N PHE A 200 19.06 0.38 11.84
CA PHE A 200 18.87 0.50 13.29
C PHE A 200 18.84 -0.83 14.03
N LEU A 201 18.61 -1.97 13.36
CA LEU A 201 18.69 -3.31 13.95
C LEU A 201 20.01 -3.99 13.59
N LEU A 202 20.54 -4.77 14.53
CA LEU A 202 21.70 -5.63 14.28
C LEU A 202 21.38 -6.67 13.20
N THR A 203 22.20 -6.71 12.15
CA THR A 203 22.10 -7.67 11.06
C THR A 203 23.43 -8.40 10.83
N SER A 204 23.35 -9.61 10.30
CA SER A 204 24.49 -10.39 9.84
C SER A 204 24.07 -11.21 8.62
N GLU A 205 24.85 -11.15 7.54
CA GLU A 205 24.59 -11.88 6.29
C GLU A 205 23.15 -11.71 5.75
N GLY A 206 22.60 -10.49 5.85
CA GLY A 206 21.24 -10.17 5.39
C GLY A 206 20.10 -10.66 6.31
N LYS A 207 20.43 -11.26 7.46
CA LYS A 207 19.45 -11.67 8.48
C LYS A 207 19.47 -10.70 9.66
N ILE A 208 18.29 -10.40 10.19
CA ILE A 208 18.15 -9.60 11.41
C ILE A 208 18.40 -10.51 12.62
N MET A 209 19.44 -10.19 13.39
CA MET A 209 19.85 -10.92 14.59
C MET A 209 19.56 -10.12 15.87
N ASP A 210 18.89 -8.98 15.74
CA ASP A 210 18.61 -8.07 16.83
C ASP A 210 17.59 -8.63 17.82
N ASN A 211 17.96 -8.62 19.11
CA ASN A 211 17.11 -9.12 20.17
C ASN A 211 15.83 -8.31 20.38
N ARG A 212 15.76 -7.08 19.86
CA ARG A 212 14.56 -6.24 19.89
C ARG A 212 13.48 -6.72 18.95
N LEU A 213 13.79 -7.51 17.92
CA LEU A 213 12.79 -8.10 17.04
C LEU A 213 12.44 -9.53 17.50
N LYS A 214 11.16 -9.79 17.77
CA LYS A 214 10.65 -11.12 18.11
C LYS A 214 9.57 -11.56 17.11
N LEU A 215 9.94 -12.50 16.27
CA LEU A 215 9.07 -13.18 15.31
C LEU A 215 8.23 -14.26 16.01
N ASN A 216 7.16 -14.71 15.37
CA ASN A 216 6.21 -15.71 15.87
C ASN A 216 5.58 -15.34 17.23
N LYS A 217 5.34 -14.05 17.46
CA LYS A 217 4.73 -13.50 18.67
C LYS A 217 3.38 -12.86 18.35
N VAL A 218 2.33 -13.66 18.47
CA VAL A 218 0.95 -13.18 18.36
C VAL A 218 0.54 -12.45 19.63
N THR A 219 0.45 -11.12 19.55
CA THR A 219 -0.05 -10.27 20.64
C THR A 219 -1.57 -10.40 20.73
N LYS A 220 -2.08 -11.11 21.75
CA LYS A 220 -3.53 -11.34 21.93
C LYS A 220 -4.23 -10.29 22.78
N LYS A 221 -3.52 -9.70 23.74
CA LYS A 221 -4.04 -8.69 24.68
C LYS A 221 -2.94 -7.72 25.04
N SER A 222 -3.28 -6.43 25.09
CA SER A 222 -2.42 -5.38 25.64
C SER A 222 -3.11 -4.75 26.84
N PHE A 223 -2.37 -4.50 27.91
CA PHE A 223 -2.88 -3.85 29.11
C PHE A 223 -2.16 -2.50 29.29
N TYR A 224 -2.92 -1.42 29.22
CA TYR A 224 -2.42 -0.09 29.55
C TYR A 224 -2.71 0.21 31.01
N LEU A 225 -1.66 0.39 31.80
CA LEU A 225 -1.79 0.82 33.18
C LEU A 225 -1.43 2.31 33.29
N PRO A 226 -2.33 3.17 33.80
CA PRO A 226 -2.00 4.57 34.03
C PRO A 226 -0.84 4.70 35.02
N LYS A 227 0.05 5.68 34.78
CA LYS A 227 1.20 5.95 35.67
C LYS A 227 0.71 6.27 37.09
N THR A 228 0.98 5.38 38.05
CA THR A 228 0.94 5.73 39.48
C THR A 228 2.38 5.85 40.00
N LYS A 229 2.63 6.83 40.87
CA LYS A 229 3.97 7.23 41.36
C LYS A 229 4.80 6.11 42.03
N THR A 230 4.23 4.92 42.24
CA THR A 230 4.82 3.84 43.03
C THR A 230 4.98 2.50 42.29
N LYS A 231 4.55 2.37 41.04
CA LYS A 231 4.71 1.11 40.28
C LYS A 231 5.48 1.32 38.98
N LYS A 232 6.65 0.68 38.90
CA LYS A 232 7.45 0.50 37.67
C LYS A 232 6.56 -0.20 36.62
N SER A 233 6.08 0.57 35.64
CA SER A 233 5.22 0.08 34.55
C SER A 233 5.90 -1.03 33.73
N PHE A 234 5.10 -1.99 33.27
CA PHE A 234 5.52 -3.14 32.43
C PHE A 234 5.79 -2.75 30.97
N CYS A 235 5.23 -1.63 30.50
CA CYS A 235 5.47 -1.01 29.19
C CYS A 235 5.09 0.49 29.31
N ARG A 236 5.81 1.43 28.66
CA ARG A 236 5.44 2.86 28.69
C ARG A 236 4.52 3.25 27.53
N PHE A 237 4.71 2.67 26.34
CA PHE A 237 3.86 2.89 25.17
C PHE A 237 3.76 1.62 24.32
N CYS A 238 2.56 1.33 23.80
CA CYS A 238 2.36 0.27 22.83
C CYS A 238 1.80 0.89 21.55
N ILE A 239 2.44 0.60 20.43
CA ILE A 239 2.06 1.10 19.11
C ILE A 239 1.52 -0.11 18.34
N CYS A 240 0.21 -0.14 18.15
CA CYS A 240 -0.45 -1.12 17.28
C CYS A 240 -0.63 -0.48 15.91
N ILE A 241 0.02 -1.05 14.88
CA ILE A 241 -0.15 -0.57 13.51
C ILE A 241 -0.68 -1.73 12.67
N SER A 242 -1.94 -1.60 12.23
CA SER A 242 -2.65 -2.51 11.32
C SER A 242 -2.40 -2.15 9.86
#